data_AF-A0AAD4LDC1-F1
#
_entry.id   AF-A0AAD4LDC1-F1
#
_cell.length_a   1.000
_cell.length_b   1.000
_cell.length_c   1.000
_cell.angle_alpha   90.00
_cell.angle_beta   90.00
_cell.angle_gamma   90.00
#
_symmetry.space_group_name_H-M   'P 1'
#
loop_
_entity.id
_entity.type
_entity.pdbx_description
1 polymer ?
#
loop_
_entity_poly.entity_id
_entity_poly.type
_entity_poly.pdbx_seq_one_letter_code
_entity_poly.pdbx_strand_id
1 'polypeptide(L)'
;MECRNCESKQRHFYCENCIRTHLRDFRLQIQHAAVDRDEQVRKVTAAIDTISGSRIRRADLTSSQEELDGLNEGLTQLRRDNDKTKQRLRASRENLATRRRTLAQAKLLPPAPLDFLTAHETSQLSARAETISRARSGLVSELVEVFNIVEVGGRPPIGGKAGTKGEWTIGDLVLPVPGDIRRYPPDHINAVITHTLHFIGLLTFYLGIRLPFEITWTGGKLGVGQPWIRSIKGTESGSWAKYTSKHCLHVSASSPTPVADADVPAALIPSPSDSYIETRSPPNPSSSFTTAYAMLLYNVCYLAHTQAVEVPLSQAGDVLSNLWAVCCSAELGRRSHQTHPLLPPPTPPSFPLDFGQLLQATPASRPRPTRPRTGGPHKNRNNIPEEDEWDLLDDAGVGATEFP
;
A
#
# COMPACT_ATOMS: atom_id res chain seq x y z
N MET A 1 28.36 -85.33 65.10
CA MET A 1 27.20 -85.40 66.00
C MET A 1 26.18 -86.27 65.31
N GLU A 2 25.76 -87.36 65.94
CA GLU A 2 24.77 -88.30 65.40
C GLU A 2 23.41 -87.60 65.35
N CYS A 3 22.71 -87.69 64.21
CA CYS A 3 21.34 -87.19 64.15
C CYS A 3 20.44 -88.10 65.00
N ARG A 4 19.84 -87.61 66.08
CA ARG A 4 18.95 -88.40 66.96
C ARG A 4 17.66 -88.91 66.29
N ASN A 5 17.35 -88.47 65.07
CA ASN A 5 16.16 -88.90 64.33
C ASN A 5 16.41 -90.01 63.30
N CYS A 6 17.65 -90.17 62.80
CA CYS A 6 17.96 -91.17 61.77
C CYS A 6 19.35 -91.82 61.92
N GLU A 7 20.08 -91.49 62.98
CA GLU A 7 21.34 -92.11 63.43
C GLU A 7 22.53 -92.09 62.44
N SER A 8 22.43 -91.36 61.32
CA SER A 8 23.52 -91.28 60.34
C SER A 8 24.68 -90.35 60.78
N LYS A 9 25.92 -90.81 60.56
CA LYS A 9 27.18 -90.08 60.85
C LYS A 9 27.80 -89.49 59.58
N GLN A 10 27.22 -88.42 59.03
CA GLN A 10 27.89 -87.59 58.02
C GLN A 10 27.80 -86.11 58.40
N ARG A 11 28.91 -85.38 58.22
CA ARG A 11 29.13 -84.09 58.90
C ARG A 11 28.47 -82.85 58.28
N HIS A 12 27.86 -82.88 57.08
CA HIS A 12 27.37 -81.64 56.45
C HIS A 12 26.10 -81.74 55.59
N PHE A 13 25.38 -82.87 55.59
CA PHE A 13 24.14 -82.97 54.82
C PHE A 13 22.99 -83.39 55.74
N TYR A 14 21.94 -82.58 55.77
CA TYR A 14 20.67 -82.97 56.37
C TYR A 14 20.08 -84.11 55.52
N CYS A 15 19.59 -85.17 56.16
CA CYS A 15 18.77 -86.14 55.44
C CYS A 15 17.43 -85.51 55.06
N GLU A 16 16.71 -86.13 54.13
CA GLU A 16 15.40 -85.67 53.66
C GLU A 16 14.41 -85.39 54.81
N ASN A 17 14.40 -86.24 55.83
CA ASN A 17 13.53 -86.07 56.99
C ASN A 17 13.92 -84.84 57.84
N CYS A 18 15.21 -84.58 58.04
CA CYS A 18 15.67 -83.40 58.79
C CYS A 18 15.35 -82.09 58.07
N ILE A 19 15.51 -82.03 56.75
CA ILE A 19 15.12 -80.86 55.94
C ILE A 19 13.60 -80.62 56.01
N ARG A 20 12.79 -81.68 55.89
CA ARG A 20 11.33 -81.58 56.00
C ARG A 20 10.90 -81.04 57.38
N THR A 21 11.55 -81.49 58.45
CA THR A 21 11.29 -80.99 59.81
C THR A 21 11.69 -79.52 59.93
N HIS A 22 12.90 -79.13 59.49
CA HIS A 22 13.33 -77.72 59.53
C HIS A 22 12.41 -76.79 58.72
N LEU A 23 11.99 -77.20 57.51
CA LEU A 23 11.06 -76.41 56.70
C LEU A 23 9.69 -76.30 57.36
N ARG A 24 9.21 -77.36 58.03
CA ARG A 24 7.99 -77.32 58.82
C ARG A 24 8.14 -76.34 60.00
N ASP A 25 9.25 -76.39 60.72
CA ASP A 25 9.52 -75.51 61.85
C ASP A 25 9.62 -74.04 61.42
N PHE A 26 10.29 -73.73 60.30
CA PHE A 26 10.32 -72.37 59.74
C PHE A 26 8.94 -71.88 59.32
N ARG A 27 8.11 -72.74 58.69
CA ARG A 27 6.72 -72.39 58.37
C ARG A 27 5.91 -72.09 59.61
N LEU A 28 6.07 -72.89 60.67
CA LEU A 28 5.41 -72.64 61.96
C LEU A 28 5.89 -71.33 62.61
N GLN A 29 7.20 -71.04 62.56
CA GLN A 29 7.76 -69.78 63.06
C GLN A 29 7.24 -68.56 62.28
N ILE A 30 7.19 -68.64 60.95
CA ILE A 30 6.62 -67.57 60.10
C ILE A 30 5.14 -67.38 60.42
N GLN A 31 4.40 -68.47 60.59
CA GLN A 31 2.99 -68.40 60.97
C GLN A 31 2.79 -67.73 62.33
N HIS A 32 3.62 -68.06 63.33
CA HIS A 32 3.59 -67.41 64.64
C HIS A 32 3.89 -65.91 64.54
N ALA A 33 4.95 -65.54 63.82
CA ALA A 33 5.31 -64.13 63.61
C ALA A 33 4.24 -63.34 62.85
N ALA A 34 3.54 -63.98 61.89
CA ALA A 34 2.42 -63.37 61.18
C ALA A 34 1.23 -63.13 62.11
N VAL A 35 0.89 -64.09 62.97
CA VAL A 35 -0.18 -63.94 63.97
C VAL A 35 0.16 -62.82 64.97
N ASP A 36 1.40 -62.76 65.46
CA ASP A 36 1.84 -61.70 66.36
C ASP A 36 1.76 -60.32 65.68
N ARG A 37 2.21 -60.21 64.43
CA ARG A 37 2.07 -58.98 63.64
C ARG A 37 0.62 -58.56 63.51
N ASP A 38 -0.26 -59.49 63.13
CA ASP A 38 -1.67 -59.20 62.89
C ASP A 38 -2.37 -58.79 64.20
N GLU A 39 -1.98 -59.37 65.33
CA GLU A 39 -2.45 -58.96 66.65
C GLU A 39 -1.98 -57.54 67.00
N GLN A 40 -0.73 -57.19 66.71
CA GLN A 40 -0.24 -55.82 66.90
C GLN A 40 -0.93 -54.83 65.97
N VAL A 41 -1.12 -55.19 64.69
CA VAL A 41 -1.87 -54.36 63.73
C VAL A 41 -3.29 -54.12 64.24
N ARG A 42 -3.98 -55.16 64.71
CA ARG A 42 -5.33 -55.05 65.28
C ARG A 42 -5.37 -54.10 66.48
N LYS A 43 -4.39 -54.19 67.39
CA LYS A 43 -4.27 -53.26 68.54
C LYS A 43 -4.06 -51.82 68.08
N VAL A 44 -3.18 -51.60 67.11
CA VAL A 44 -2.91 -50.26 66.55
C VAL A 44 -4.15 -49.71 65.84
N THR A 45 -4.83 -50.50 65.02
CA THR A 45 -6.07 -50.08 64.33
C THR A 45 -7.15 -49.71 65.32
N ALA A 46 -7.40 -50.51 66.36
CA ALA A 46 -8.38 -50.19 67.41
C ALA A 46 -8.01 -48.89 68.17
N ALA A 47 -6.73 -48.67 68.46
CA ALA A 47 -6.26 -47.44 69.09
C ALA A 47 -6.43 -46.22 68.17
N ILE A 48 -6.20 -46.37 66.86
CA ILE A 48 -6.42 -45.32 65.85
C ILE A 48 -7.92 -45.02 65.73
N ASP A 49 -8.78 -46.03 65.66
CA ASP A 49 -10.23 -45.87 65.53
C ASP A 49 -10.85 -45.14 66.73
N THR A 50 -10.30 -45.37 67.92
CA THR A 50 -10.74 -44.65 69.13
C THR A 50 -10.47 -43.14 69.03
N ILE A 51 -9.39 -42.73 68.34
CA ILE A 51 -8.96 -41.33 68.23
C ILE A 51 -9.45 -40.69 66.92
N SER A 52 -9.76 -41.47 65.88
CA SER A 52 -10.08 -41.02 64.52
C SER A 52 -11.21 -40.01 64.49
N GLY A 53 -12.32 -40.28 65.19
CA GLY A 53 -13.46 -39.36 65.25
C GLY A 53 -13.12 -37.99 65.84
N SER A 54 -12.26 -37.94 66.85
CA SER A 54 -11.80 -36.67 67.45
C SER A 54 -10.86 -35.88 66.54
N ARG A 55 -10.12 -36.57 65.67
CA ARG A 55 -9.22 -35.95 64.68
C ARG A 55 -10.01 -35.42 63.50
N ILE A 56 -10.97 -36.19 63.00
CA ILE A 56 -11.87 -35.77 61.91
C ILE A 56 -12.62 -34.50 62.32
N ARG A 57 -13.25 -34.48 63.49
CA ARG A 57 -13.96 -33.26 63.96
C ARG A 57 -13.06 -32.04 64.10
N ARG A 58 -11.82 -32.21 64.55
CA ARG A 58 -10.86 -31.10 64.62
C ARG A 58 -10.44 -30.63 63.23
N ALA A 59 -10.21 -31.56 62.30
CA ALA A 59 -9.94 -31.22 60.92
C ALA A 59 -11.11 -30.44 60.31
N ASP A 60 -12.35 -30.91 60.49
CA ASP A 60 -13.56 -30.24 59.98
C ASP A 60 -13.73 -28.82 60.55
N LEU A 61 -13.46 -28.64 61.86
CA LEU A 61 -13.49 -27.32 62.50
C LEU A 61 -12.40 -26.40 61.94
N THR A 62 -11.17 -26.89 61.78
CA THR A 62 -10.09 -26.11 61.18
C THR A 62 -10.44 -25.73 59.74
N SER A 63 -10.95 -26.65 58.93
CA SER A 63 -11.37 -26.36 57.55
C SER A 63 -12.51 -25.35 57.49
N SER A 64 -13.49 -25.46 58.39
CA SER A 64 -14.59 -24.48 58.48
C SER A 64 -14.08 -23.09 58.90
N GLN A 65 -13.10 -23.05 59.82
CA GLN A 65 -12.49 -21.81 60.26
C GLN A 65 -11.69 -21.14 59.13
N GLU A 66 -10.91 -21.93 58.38
CA GLU A 66 -10.18 -21.46 57.20
C GLU A 66 -11.14 -20.89 56.14
N GLU A 67 -12.30 -21.52 55.94
CA GLU A 67 -13.34 -21.01 55.03
C GLU A 67 -13.93 -19.69 55.52
N LEU A 68 -14.24 -19.57 56.82
CA LEU A 68 -14.72 -18.31 57.42
C LEU A 68 -13.70 -17.19 57.32
N ASP A 69 -12.42 -17.49 57.56
CA ASP A 69 -11.33 -16.53 57.45
C ASP A 69 -11.18 -16.06 56.00
N GLY A 70 -11.23 -16.99 55.03
CA GLY A 70 -11.22 -16.66 53.60
C GLY A 70 -12.41 -15.80 53.16
N LEU A 71 -13.63 -16.10 53.67
CA LEU A 71 -14.81 -15.28 53.40
C LEU A 71 -14.69 -13.88 54.00
N ASN A 72 -14.13 -13.76 55.21
CA ASN A 72 -13.93 -12.48 55.87
C ASN A 72 -12.88 -11.64 55.12
N GLU A 73 -11.76 -12.24 54.70
CA GLU A 73 -10.78 -11.60 53.84
C GLU A 73 -11.41 -11.11 52.53
N GLY A 74 -12.19 -11.97 51.86
CA GLY A 74 -12.93 -11.62 50.64
C GLY A 74 -13.89 -10.43 50.85
N LEU A 75 -14.59 -10.38 51.98
CA LEU A 75 -15.49 -9.30 52.34
C LEU A 75 -14.73 -7.99 52.58
N THR A 76 -13.60 -8.02 53.29
CA THR A 76 -12.76 -6.83 53.51
C THR A 76 -12.20 -6.30 52.19
N GLN A 77 -11.79 -7.19 51.28
CA GLN A 77 -11.30 -6.82 49.96
C GLN A 77 -12.39 -6.18 49.11
N LEU A 78 -13.59 -6.78 49.07
CA LEU A 78 -14.75 -6.22 48.37
C LEU A 78 -15.14 -4.83 48.90
N ARG A 79 -15.07 -4.61 50.22
CA ARG A 79 -15.30 -3.28 50.80
C ARG A 79 -14.29 -2.25 50.30
N ARG A 80 -12.99 -2.59 50.31
CA ARG A 80 -11.92 -1.71 49.79
C ARG A 80 -12.12 -1.38 48.31
N ASP A 81 -12.50 -2.36 47.50
CA ASP A 81 -12.74 -2.14 46.07
C ASP A 81 -14.00 -1.31 45.80
N ASN A 82 -15.05 -1.47 46.62
CA ASN A 82 -16.25 -0.63 46.56
C ASN A 82 -15.92 0.85 46.92
N ASP A 83 -15.08 1.07 47.93
CA ASP A 83 -14.66 2.42 48.31
C ASP A 83 -13.76 3.06 47.24
N LYS A 84 -12.84 2.28 46.65
CA LYS A 84 -11.99 2.73 45.54
C LYS A 84 -12.81 3.11 44.30
N THR A 85 -13.84 2.34 43.96
CA THR A 85 -14.74 2.65 42.83
C THR A 85 -15.61 3.87 43.11
N LYS A 86 -16.14 4.03 44.34
CA LYS A 86 -16.84 5.25 44.77
C LYS A 86 -15.96 6.50 44.67
N GLN A 87 -14.70 6.43 45.11
CA GLN A 87 -13.76 7.54 45.01
C GLN A 87 -13.48 7.93 43.55
N ARG A 88 -13.22 6.95 42.67
CA ARG A 88 -13.05 7.20 41.22
C ARG A 88 -14.26 7.89 40.60
N LEU A 89 -15.46 7.44 40.96
CA LEU A 89 -16.70 8.03 40.46
C LEU A 89 -16.90 9.47 40.94
N ARG A 90 -16.55 9.79 42.19
CA ARG A 90 -16.53 11.17 42.70
C ARG A 90 -15.55 12.05 41.93
N ALA A 91 -14.31 11.58 41.75
CA ALA A 91 -13.28 12.32 41.00
C ALA A 91 -13.70 12.58 39.54
N SER A 92 -14.27 11.58 38.85
CA SER A 92 -14.78 11.76 37.49
C SER A 92 -15.93 12.78 37.41
N ARG A 93 -16.85 12.78 38.38
CA ARG A 93 -17.94 13.76 38.46
C ARG A 93 -17.41 15.17 38.69
N GLU A 94 -16.43 15.34 39.56
CA GLU A 94 -15.78 16.62 39.81
C GLU A 94 -15.05 17.14 38.57
N ASN A 95 -14.26 16.30 37.90
CA ASN A 95 -13.58 16.64 36.65
C ASN A 95 -14.55 17.11 35.57
N LEU A 96 -15.69 16.41 35.43
CA LEU A 96 -16.73 16.77 34.46
C LEU A 96 -17.38 18.10 34.83
N ALA A 97 -17.68 18.33 36.11
CA ALA A 97 -18.22 19.60 36.60
C ALA A 97 -17.24 20.77 36.33
N THR A 98 -15.95 20.58 36.58
CA THR A 98 -14.91 21.58 36.29
C THR A 98 -14.84 21.89 34.80
N ARG A 99 -14.79 20.86 33.93
CA ARG A 99 -14.81 21.06 32.46
C ARG A 99 -16.06 21.81 32.00
N ARG A 100 -17.24 21.50 32.55
CA ARG A 100 -18.49 22.22 32.24
C ARG A 100 -18.40 23.69 32.64
N ARG A 101 -17.84 24.02 33.81
CA ARG A 101 -17.61 25.42 34.23
C ARG A 101 -16.63 26.13 33.30
N THR A 102 -15.51 25.50 32.96
CA THR A 102 -14.52 26.08 32.04
C THR A 102 -15.11 26.35 30.66
N LEU A 103 -15.89 25.41 30.11
CA LEU A 103 -16.58 25.61 28.83
C LEU A 103 -17.65 26.70 28.92
N ALA A 104 -18.40 26.77 30.01
CA ALA A 104 -19.38 27.84 30.23
C ALA A 104 -18.71 29.22 30.32
N GLN A 105 -17.58 29.32 31.03
CA GLN A 105 -16.77 30.55 31.09
C GLN A 105 -16.21 30.93 29.72
N ALA A 106 -15.70 29.95 28.95
CA ALA A 106 -15.19 30.19 27.60
C ALA A 106 -16.28 30.70 26.63
N LYS A 107 -17.52 30.22 26.77
CA LYS A 107 -18.67 30.69 25.97
C LYS A 107 -19.09 32.13 26.26
N LEU A 108 -18.74 32.66 27.43
CA LEU A 108 -19.03 34.05 27.81
C LEU A 108 -17.98 35.03 27.29
N LEU A 109 -16.82 34.55 26.83
CA LEU A 109 -15.86 35.39 26.14
C LEU A 109 -16.46 35.81 24.79
N PRO A 110 -16.50 37.10 24.46
CA PRO A 110 -16.92 37.54 23.14
C PRO A 110 -16.01 36.87 22.09
N PRO A 111 -16.55 36.45 20.93
CA PRO A 111 -15.70 35.98 19.85
C PRO A 111 -14.70 37.10 19.55
N ALA A 112 -13.41 36.81 19.77
CA ALA A 112 -12.35 37.73 19.37
C ALA A 112 -12.53 38.08 17.88
N PRO A 113 -12.08 39.25 17.40
CA PRO A 113 -12.15 39.65 15.99
C PRO A 113 -11.18 38.83 15.11
N LEU A 114 -11.08 37.53 15.37
CA LEU A 114 -10.36 36.53 14.60
C LEU A 114 -10.88 36.48 13.17
N ASP A 115 -12.16 36.73 12.94
CA ASP A 115 -12.73 36.73 11.59
C ASP A 115 -12.04 37.74 10.67
N PHE A 116 -11.68 38.93 11.17
CA PHE A 116 -10.95 39.93 10.38
C PHE A 116 -9.50 39.51 10.14
N LEU A 117 -8.81 39.00 11.16
CA LEU A 117 -7.43 38.52 11.02
C LEU A 117 -7.35 37.30 10.09
N THR A 118 -8.27 36.34 10.23
CA THR A 118 -8.39 35.18 9.36
C THR A 118 -8.78 35.59 7.93
N ALA A 119 -9.69 36.54 7.74
CA ALA A 119 -10.02 37.06 6.41
C ALA A 119 -8.82 37.75 5.75
N HIS A 120 -8.06 38.54 6.51
CA HIS A 120 -6.85 39.19 6.02
C HIS A 120 -5.74 38.17 5.68
N GLU A 121 -5.48 37.19 6.57
CA GLU A 121 -4.52 36.13 6.32
C GLU A 121 -4.91 35.25 5.12
N THR A 122 -6.18 34.87 4.99
CA THR A 122 -6.67 34.09 3.85
C THR A 122 -6.55 34.87 2.53
N SER A 123 -6.82 36.17 2.54
CA SER A 123 -6.58 37.05 1.38
C SER A 123 -5.09 37.10 1.00
N GLN A 124 -4.19 37.27 1.98
CA GLN A 124 -2.75 37.25 1.73
C GLN A 124 -2.26 35.91 1.20
N LEU A 125 -2.76 34.80 1.74
CA LEU A 125 -2.45 33.44 1.25
C LEU A 125 -2.93 33.26 -0.20
N SER A 126 -4.12 33.73 -0.54
CA SER A 126 -4.66 33.70 -1.90
C SER A 126 -3.78 34.47 -2.89
N ALA A 127 -3.37 35.70 -2.55
CA ALA A 127 -2.49 36.51 -3.40
C ALA A 127 -1.11 35.87 -3.62
N ARG A 128 -0.54 35.25 -2.58
CA ARG A 128 0.73 34.49 -2.68
C ARG A 128 0.56 33.23 -3.55
N ALA A 129 -0.53 32.49 -3.38
CA ALA A 129 -0.83 31.31 -4.19
C ALA A 129 -0.96 31.65 -5.68
N GLU A 130 -1.63 32.76 -6.00
CA GLU A 130 -1.74 33.26 -7.38
C GLU A 130 -0.39 33.64 -7.98
N THR A 131 0.49 34.28 -7.20
CA THR A 131 1.85 34.65 -7.63
C THR A 131 2.69 33.39 -7.93
N ILE A 132 2.59 32.37 -7.08
CA ILE A 132 3.29 31.09 -7.29
C ILE A 132 2.73 30.33 -8.51
N SER A 133 1.41 30.31 -8.70
CA SER A 133 0.77 29.71 -9.88
C SER A 133 1.27 30.39 -11.17
N ARG A 134 1.31 31.73 -11.23
CA ARG A 134 1.85 32.47 -12.38
C ARG A 134 3.33 32.14 -12.65
N ALA A 135 4.16 32.10 -11.61
CA ALA A 135 5.58 31.73 -11.77
C ALA A 135 5.74 30.31 -12.35
N ARG A 136 4.90 29.36 -11.92
CA ARG A 136 4.88 27.99 -12.45
C ARG A 136 4.41 27.93 -13.89
N SER A 137 3.38 28.69 -14.26
CA SER A 137 2.93 28.78 -15.64
C SER A 137 4.05 29.27 -16.56
N GLY A 138 4.87 30.23 -16.10
CA GLY A 138 6.08 30.65 -16.79
C GLY A 138 7.08 29.50 -16.99
N LEU A 139 7.44 28.80 -15.90
CA LEU A 139 8.34 27.64 -15.98
C LEU A 139 7.83 26.51 -16.89
N VAL A 140 6.53 26.26 -16.89
CA VAL A 140 5.91 25.25 -17.75
C VAL A 140 5.89 25.70 -19.21
N SER A 141 5.70 26.98 -19.49
CA SER A 141 5.81 27.54 -20.85
C SER A 141 7.21 27.32 -21.42
N GLU A 142 8.25 27.68 -20.66
CA GLU A 142 9.65 27.44 -21.04
C GLU A 142 9.92 25.93 -21.23
N LEU A 143 9.35 25.08 -20.37
CA LEU A 143 9.51 23.63 -20.48
C LEU A 143 8.91 23.08 -21.77
N VAL A 144 7.71 23.55 -22.16
CA VAL A 144 7.04 23.15 -23.41
C VAL A 144 7.86 23.58 -24.63
N GLU A 145 8.45 24.77 -24.59
CA GLU A 145 9.33 25.28 -25.66
C GLU A 145 10.62 24.45 -25.77
N VAL A 146 11.32 24.21 -24.65
CA VAL A 146 12.57 23.43 -24.63
C VAL A 146 12.38 21.99 -25.11
N PHE A 147 11.25 21.35 -24.76
CA PHE A 147 10.94 20.00 -25.22
C PHE A 147 10.25 19.96 -26.58
N ASN A 148 9.95 21.12 -27.18
CA ASN A 148 9.28 21.27 -28.47
C ASN A 148 8.04 20.38 -28.61
N ILE A 149 7.10 20.50 -27.66
CA ILE A 149 5.82 19.77 -27.72
C ILE A 149 4.87 20.51 -28.65
N VAL A 150 4.62 19.98 -29.84
CA VAL A 150 3.84 20.65 -30.88
C VAL A 150 2.98 19.64 -31.65
N GLU A 151 1.82 20.08 -32.13
CA GLU A 151 1.00 19.36 -33.12
C GLU A 151 1.57 19.56 -34.53
N VAL A 152 1.99 18.48 -35.19
CA VAL A 152 2.47 18.50 -36.56
C VAL A 152 1.29 18.74 -37.49
N GLY A 153 1.22 19.95 -38.04
CA GLY A 153 0.07 20.39 -38.85
C GLY A 153 0.01 21.88 -39.21
N GLY A 154 0.90 22.72 -38.66
CA GLY A 154 1.17 24.09 -39.13
C GLY A 154 2.54 24.15 -39.82
N ARG A 155 2.56 24.65 -41.07
CA ARG A 155 3.68 24.82 -42.04
C ARG A 155 4.92 23.90 -41.85
N PRO A 156 5.23 23.01 -42.82
CA PRO A 156 6.44 22.18 -42.77
C PRO A 156 7.70 23.05 -42.60
N PRO A 157 8.65 22.70 -41.70
CA PRO A 157 10.01 23.19 -41.82
C PRO A 157 10.55 22.74 -43.18
N ILE A 158 11.20 23.67 -43.89
CA ILE A 158 11.76 23.46 -45.23
C ILE A 158 12.73 22.27 -45.15
N GLY A 159 12.29 21.09 -45.59
CA GLY A 159 13.10 19.86 -45.68
C GLY A 159 12.59 18.62 -44.91
N GLY A 160 11.54 18.70 -44.09
CA GLY A 160 11.00 17.56 -43.33
C GLY A 160 9.86 16.80 -44.04
N LYS A 161 9.74 15.49 -43.82
CA LYS A 161 8.52 14.73 -44.18
C LYS A 161 7.36 15.30 -43.37
N ALA A 162 6.30 15.78 -44.05
CA ALA A 162 5.11 16.29 -43.38
C ALA A 162 4.50 15.20 -42.49
N GLY A 163 4.49 15.41 -41.17
CA GLY A 163 3.70 14.57 -40.27
C GLY A 163 2.23 14.66 -40.66
N THR A 164 1.47 13.60 -40.40
CA THR A 164 0.05 13.64 -40.73
C THR A 164 -0.63 14.63 -39.78
N LYS A 165 -1.43 15.54 -40.34
CA LYS A 165 -2.12 16.60 -39.58
C LYS A 165 -2.82 16.00 -38.35
N GLY A 166 -2.40 16.41 -37.15
CA GLY A 166 -2.96 15.93 -35.89
C GLY A 166 -2.06 15.00 -35.07
N GLU A 167 -0.86 14.68 -35.56
CA GLU A 167 0.16 13.97 -34.78
C GLU A 167 0.87 14.94 -33.83
N TRP A 168 1.12 14.51 -32.60
CA TRP A 168 1.88 15.29 -31.62
C TRP A 168 3.32 14.77 -31.54
N THR A 169 4.29 15.69 -31.46
CA THR A 169 5.72 15.38 -31.33
C THR A 169 6.29 15.99 -30.06
N ILE A 170 7.36 15.36 -29.55
CA ILE A 170 8.24 15.90 -28.50
C ILE A 170 9.68 15.78 -29.00
N GLY A 171 10.40 16.89 -29.08
CA GLY A 171 11.74 16.92 -29.69
C GLY A 171 11.78 16.33 -31.11
N ASP A 172 10.78 16.67 -31.93
CA ASP A 172 10.57 16.15 -33.30
C ASP A 172 10.29 14.63 -33.40
N LEU A 173 10.07 13.95 -32.27
CA LEU A 173 9.75 12.53 -32.24
C LEU A 173 8.26 12.31 -31.92
N VAL A 174 7.58 11.50 -32.72
CA VAL A 174 6.18 11.11 -32.49
C VAL A 174 6.13 10.01 -31.43
N LEU A 175 5.29 10.17 -30.41
CA LEU A 175 5.03 9.12 -29.44
C LEU A 175 3.93 8.17 -29.98
N PRO A 176 4.25 6.89 -30.24
CA PRO A 176 3.27 5.96 -30.76
C PRO A 176 2.14 5.68 -29.76
N VAL A 177 0.92 5.64 -30.27
CA VAL A 177 -0.26 5.12 -29.56
C VAL A 177 -0.01 3.64 -29.23
N PRO A 178 -0.48 3.11 -28.08
CA PRO A 178 -0.26 1.72 -27.67
C PRO A 178 -0.40 0.64 -28.75
N GLY A 179 -1.40 0.77 -29.64
CA GLY A 179 -1.66 -0.18 -30.72
C GLY A 179 -0.62 -0.18 -31.85
N ASP A 180 0.12 0.92 -32.02
CA ASP A 180 1.07 1.12 -33.12
C ASP A 180 2.53 1.06 -32.69
N ILE A 181 2.82 0.85 -31.41
CA ILE A 181 4.20 0.79 -30.87
C ILE A 181 5.08 -0.19 -31.67
N ARG A 182 4.55 -1.33 -32.09
CA ARG A 182 5.30 -2.35 -32.85
C ARG A 182 5.76 -1.90 -34.24
N ARG A 183 5.23 -0.80 -34.77
CA ARG A 183 5.58 -0.26 -36.09
C ARG A 183 6.84 0.60 -36.05
N TYR A 184 7.25 1.05 -34.86
CA TYR A 184 8.39 1.95 -34.69
C TYR A 184 9.63 1.17 -34.25
N PRO A 185 10.84 1.59 -34.69
CA PRO A 185 12.08 1.04 -34.19
C PRO A 185 12.18 1.18 -32.65
N PRO A 186 12.76 0.19 -31.93
CA PRO A 186 12.96 0.27 -30.48
C PRO A 186 13.68 1.54 -30.04
N ASP A 187 14.70 1.98 -30.78
CA ASP A 187 15.47 3.19 -30.46
C ASP A 187 14.61 4.45 -30.51
N HIS A 188 13.70 4.54 -31.49
CA HIS A 188 12.73 5.64 -31.58
C HIS A 188 11.82 5.66 -30.34
N ILE A 189 11.24 4.50 -29.99
CA ILE A 189 10.34 4.38 -28.83
C ILE A 189 11.05 4.77 -27.54
N ASN A 190 12.26 4.25 -27.34
CA ASN A 190 13.06 4.53 -26.14
C ASN A 190 13.45 6.00 -26.03
N ALA A 191 13.81 6.64 -27.15
CA ALA A 191 14.10 8.07 -27.19
C ALA A 191 12.87 8.90 -26.81
N VAL A 192 11.71 8.65 -27.45
CA VAL A 192 10.48 9.43 -27.17
C VAL A 192 10.02 9.23 -25.72
N ILE A 193 10.04 8.00 -25.22
CA ILE A 193 9.68 7.70 -23.83
C ILE A 193 10.62 8.42 -22.87
N THR A 194 11.93 8.43 -23.14
CA THR A 194 12.90 9.13 -22.30
C THR A 194 12.61 10.64 -22.25
N HIS A 195 12.35 11.27 -23.39
CA HIS A 195 11.95 12.68 -23.45
C HIS A 195 10.63 12.93 -22.70
N THR A 196 9.63 12.07 -22.89
CA THR A 196 8.32 12.18 -22.25
C THR A 196 8.42 12.04 -20.73
N LEU A 197 9.21 11.08 -20.23
CA LEU A 197 9.42 10.88 -18.79
C LEU A 197 10.20 12.04 -18.17
N HIS A 198 11.18 12.59 -18.89
CA HIS A 198 11.93 13.76 -18.43
C HIS A 198 11.01 14.98 -18.33
N PHE A 199 10.20 15.22 -19.36
CA PHE A 199 9.18 16.27 -19.36
C PHE A 199 8.20 16.12 -18.21
N ILE A 200 7.61 14.93 -18.02
CA ILE A 200 6.68 14.66 -16.91
C ILE A 200 7.36 14.85 -15.55
N GLY A 201 8.62 14.43 -15.41
CA GLY A 201 9.40 14.62 -14.18
C GLY A 201 9.57 16.09 -13.83
N LEU A 202 9.95 16.93 -14.79
CA LEU A 202 10.08 18.38 -14.59
C LEU A 202 8.72 19.05 -14.36
N LEU A 203 7.70 18.68 -15.14
CA LEU A 203 6.36 19.23 -15.01
C LEU A 203 5.77 18.94 -13.62
N THR A 204 5.86 17.70 -13.15
CA THR A 204 5.38 17.32 -11.81
C THR A 204 6.21 17.92 -10.70
N PHE A 205 7.52 18.12 -10.90
CA PHE A 205 8.37 18.85 -9.97
C PHE A 205 7.98 20.32 -9.86
N TYR A 206 7.83 21.03 -10.97
CA TYR A 206 7.40 22.44 -10.99
C TYR A 206 6.02 22.62 -10.38
N LEU A 207 5.09 21.73 -10.69
CA LEU A 207 3.74 21.77 -10.15
C LEU A 207 3.66 21.23 -8.73
N GLY A 208 4.66 20.52 -8.20
CA GLY A 208 4.61 19.90 -6.86
C GLY A 208 3.57 18.78 -6.74
N ILE A 209 3.38 17.99 -7.81
CA ILE A 209 2.38 16.92 -7.88
C ILE A 209 3.07 15.57 -7.69
N ARG A 210 2.52 14.74 -6.81
CA ARG A 210 2.97 13.37 -6.63
C ARG A 210 2.14 12.42 -7.49
N LEU A 211 2.81 11.66 -8.36
CA LEU A 211 2.17 10.68 -9.23
C LEU A 211 1.85 9.35 -8.49
N PRO A 212 0.78 8.62 -8.89
CA PRO A 212 0.46 7.28 -8.37
C PRO A 212 1.54 6.24 -8.68
N PHE A 213 2.17 6.34 -9.85
CA PHE A 213 3.28 5.47 -10.23
C PHE A 213 4.60 6.26 -10.25
N GLU A 214 5.55 5.82 -9.43
CA GLU A 214 6.90 6.39 -9.35
C GLU A 214 7.78 5.85 -10.48
N ILE A 215 8.52 6.75 -11.12
CA ILE A 215 9.51 6.44 -12.15
C ILE A 215 10.90 6.45 -11.50
N THR A 216 11.64 5.37 -11.71
CA THR A 216 13.01 5.17 -11.21
C THR A 216 13.93 4.81 -12.38
N TRP A 217 15.21 5.16 -12.29
CA TRP A 217 16.19 4.92 -13.35
C TRP A 217 17.30 4.01 -12.84
N THR A 218 17.81 3.09 -13.67
CA THR A 218 18.90 2.19 -13.25
C THR A 218 20.19 2.93 -12.89
N GLY A 219 20.44 4.09 -13.48
CA GLY A 219 21.59 4.95 -13.16
C GLY A 219 21.39 5.87 -11.95
N GLY A 220 20.25 5.78 -11.24
CA GLY A 220 19.95 6.57 -10.04
C GLY A 220 19.66 8.07 -10.30
N LYS A 221 19.87 8.57 -11.52
CA LYS A 221 19.58 9.94 -11.94
C LYS A 221 18.53 9.95 -13.06
N LEU A 222 17.68 10.99 -13.07
CA LEU A 222 16.67 11.21 -14.11
C LEU A 222 17.35 11.24 -15.49
N GLY A 223 16.88 10.42 -16.43
CA GLY A 223 17.41 10.33 -17.79
C GLY A 223 18.67 9.47 -17.96
N VAL A 224 19.22 8.87 -16.89
CA VAL A 224 20.43 8.03 -16.97
C VAL A 224 20.09 6.55 -16.76
N GLY A 225 20.24 5.76 -17.82
CA GLY A 225 19.97 4.32 -17.82
C GLY A 225 18.54 3.98 -18.23
N GLN A 226 18.04 2.82 -17.80
CA GLN A 226 16.71 2.34 -18.18
C GLN A 226 15.64 2.83 -17.20
N PRO A 227 14.50 3.35 -17.69
CA PRO A 227 13.39 3.75 -16.85
C PRO A 227 12.55 2.55 -16.40
N TRP A 228 12.19 2.54 -15.12
CA TRP A 228 11.31 1.58 -14.47
C TRP A 228 10.19 2.31 -13.77
N ILE A 229 8.99 1.76 -13.81
CA ILE A 229 7.80 2.34 -13.19
C ILE A 229 7.17 1.34 -12.21
N ARG A 230 6.68 1.84 -11.07
CA ARG A 230 6.03 1.04 -10.02
C ARG A 230 5.02 1.88 -9.24
N SER A 231 4.03 1.26 -8.62
CA SER A 231 3.13 2.00 -7.71
C SER A 231 3.88 2.49 -6.46
N ILE A 232 3.50 3.68 -5.97
CA ILE A 232 3.88 4.12 -4.62
C ILE A 232 3.02 3.42 -3.57
N LYS A 233 3.46 3.46 -2.31
CA LYS A 233 2.60 3.07 -1.18
C LYS A 233 1.43 4.04 -1.10
N GLY A 234 0.24 3.57 -1.48
CA GLY A 234 -1.00 4.33 -1.48
C GLY A 234 -2.04 3.73 -0.52
N THR A 235 -3.11 4.48 -0.28
CA THR A 235 -4.33 3.98 0.35
C THR A 235 -5.06 3.04 -0.61
N GLU A 236 -5.89 2.14 -0.10
CA GLU A 236 -6.61 1.10 -0.88
C GLU A 236 -7.62 1.66 -1.91
N SER A 237 -7.79 2.98 -1.94
CA SER A 237 -8.65 3.72 -2.88
C SER A 237 -8.03 3.77 -4.27
N GLY A 238 -8.36 2.77 -5.09
CA GLY A 238 -7.96 2.67 -6.49
C GLY A 238 -7.17 1.39 -6.73
N SER A 239 -7.66 0.54 -7.64
CA SER A 239 -7.09 -0.78 -7.95
C SER A 239 -5.62 -0.76 -8.40
N TRP A 240 -5.00 0.41 -8.56
CA TRP A 240 -3.61 0.62 -8.96
C TRP A 240 -2.59 0.28 -7.87
N ALA A 241 -2.95 0.42 -6.58
CA ALA A 241 -2.01 0.22 -5.46
C ALA A 241 -1.51 -1.24 -5.34
N LYS A 242 -2.22 -2.20 -5.93
CA LYS A 242 -1.80 -3.62 -5.98
C LYS A 242 -0.65 -3.89 -6.95
N TYR A 243 -0.34 -2.96 -7.85
CA TYR A 243 0.71 -3.13 -8.87
C TYR A 243 2.06 -2.64 -8.35
N THR A 244 2.59 -3.34 -7.34
CA THR A 244 3.84 -2.97 -6.63
C THR A 244 5.11 -3.43 -7.34
N SER A 245 4.98 -4.38 -8.27
CA SER A 245 6.08 -4.87 -9.11
C SER A 245 6.67 -3.75 -9.97
N LYS A 246 7.99 -3.78 -10.17
CA LYS A 246 8.67 -2.85 -11.09
C LYS A 246 8.49 -3.34 -12.53
N HIS A 247 8.08 -2.45 -13.41
CA HIS A 247 7.96 -2.71 -14.85
C HIS A 247 8.91 -1.82 -15.65
N CYS A 248 9.56 -2.38 -16.68
CA CYS A 248 10.51 -1.65 -17.51
C CYS A 248 9.80 -0.88 -18.61
N LEU A 249 10.16 0.40 -18.80
CA LEU A 249 9.68 1.29 -19.86
C LEU A 249 10.64 1.32 -21.07
N HIS A 250 11.59 0.39 -21.14
CA HIS A 250 12.57 0.27 -22.23
C HIS A 250 12.23 -0.94 -23.11
N VAL A 251 12.20 -0.73 -24.43
CA VAL A 251 12.05 -1.78 -25.43
C VAL A 251 13.43 -2.25 -25.87
N SER A 252 13.82 -3.48 -25.54
CA SER A 252 15.06 -4.08 -26.05
C SER A 252 14.86 -4.61 -27.46
N ALA A 253 15.81 -4.34 -28.37
CA ALA A 253 15.79 -4.81 -29.75
C ALA A 253 16.13 -6.31 -29.92
N SER A 254 16.30 -7.06 -28.84
CA SER A 254 16.72 -8.46 -28.89
C SER A 254 15.57 -9.36 -29.34
N SER A 255 15.65 -9.76 -30.62
CA SER A 255 15.15 -11.04 -31.11
C SER A 255 15.49 -12.16 -30.12
N PRO A 256 14.61 -13.13 -29.83
CA PRO A 256 15.02 -14.32 -29.10
C PRO A 256 15.89 -15.17 -30.03
N THR A 257 17.20 -14.92 -30.06
CA THR A 257 18.16 -15.96 -30.45
C THR A 257 18.23 -16.97 -29.30
N PRO A 258 17.88 -18.25 -29.52
CA PRO A 258 18.11 -19.27 -28.51
C PRO A 258 19.63 -19.42 -28.40
N VAL A 259 20.20 -18.95 -27.30
CA VAL A 259 21.60 -19.23 -26.97
C VAL A 259 21.65 -20.70 -26.61
N ALA A 260 22.22 -21.49 -27.52
CA ALA A 260 22.56 -22.88 -27.28
C ALA A 260 23.51 -22.97 -26.08
N ASP A 261 23.26 -23.98 -25.25
CA ASP A 261 24.01 -24.31 -24.05
C ASP A 261 25.53 -24.30 -24.28
N ALA A 262 26.24 -23.56 -23.44
CA ALA A 262 27.67 -23.71 -23.25
C ALA A 262 27.91 -24.73 -22.13
N ASP A 263 28.40 -25.90 -22.53
CA ASP A 263 28.91 -26.97 -21.69
C ASP A 263 29.87 -26.45 -20.60
N VAL A 264 29.55 -26.78 -19.35
CA VAL A 264 30.53 -26.90 -18.26
C VAL A 264 30.21 -28.19 -17.48
N PRO A 265 31.16 -29.14 -17.36
CA PRO A 265 30.90 -30.41 -16.68
C PRO A 265 31.09 -30.23 -15.18
N ALA A 266 30.02 -30.41 -14.40
CA ALA A 266 30.06 -30.44 -12.95
C ALA A 266 29.86 -31.87 -12.42
N ALA A 267 30.69 -32.20 -11.44
CA ALA A 267 30.92 -33.50 -10.84
C ALA A 267 29.69 -34.24 -10.29
N LEU A 268 29.83 -35.56 -10.31
CA LEU A 268 28.97 -36.60 -9.73
C LEU A 268 28.74 -36.43 -8.22
N ILE A 269 27.48 -36.35 -7.80
CA ILE A 269 27.00 -36.81 -6.49
C ILE A 269 25.60 -37.43 -6.68
N PRO A 270 25.36 -38.70 -6.30
CA PRO A 270 24.01 -39.27 -6.24
C PRO A 270 23.46 -39.20 -4.82
N SER A 271 22.23 -38.68 -4.66
CA SER A 271 21.43 -38.96 -3.46
C SER A 271 19.94 -38.99 -3.82
N PRO A 272 19.18 -40.02 -3.40
CA PRO A 272 17.79 -40.20 -3.79
C PRO A 272 16.80 -39.72 -2.71
N SER A 273 15.58 -39.43 -3.16
CA SER A 273 14.35 -39.21 -2.38
C SER A 273 14.19 -37.82 -1.76
N ASP A 274 13.25 -37.02 -2.28
CA ASP A 274 11.94 -36.94 -1.65
C ASP A 274 10.91 -36.12 -2.45
N SER A 275 9.69 -36.64 -2.39
CA SER A 275 8.36 -36.06 -2.66
C SER A 275 8.21 -34.74 -3.44
N TYR A 276 7.49 -34.88 -4.55
CA TYR A 276 6.76 -33.86 -5.29
C TYR A 276 5.77 -33.10 -4.37
N ILE A 277 6.13 -31.89 -3.96
CA ILE A 277 5.15 -30.82 -3.75
C ILE A 277 5.38 -29.82 -4.87
N GLU A 278 4.44 -29.81 -5.82
CA GLU A 278 4.29 -28.77 -6.83
C GLU A 278 3.97 -27.44 -6.14
N THR A 279 5.00 -26.82 -5.58
CA THR A 279 4.97 -25.43 -5.19
C THR A 279 5.00 -24.66 -6.50
N ARG A 280 3.81 -24.27 -6.95
CA ARG A 280 3.60 -23.30 -8.03
C ARG A 280 4.40 -22.05 -7.69
N SER A 281 5.66 -21.99 -8.13
CA SER A 281 6.42 -20.74 -8.17
C SER A 281 5.52 -19.70 -8.84
N PRO A 282 5.32 -18.52 -8.24
CA PRO A 282 4.60 -17.46 -8.93
C PRO A 282 5.34 -17.22 -10.26
N PRO A 283 4.63 -17.07 -11.38
CA PRO A 283 5.28 -16.77 -12.64
C PRO A 283 6.10 -15.51 -12.38
N ASN A 284 7.42 -15.58 -12.56
CA ASN A 284 8.26 -14.39 -12.64
C ASN A 284 7.52 -13.41 -13.55
N PRO A 285 7.05 -12.25 -13.06
CA PRO A 285 6.28 -11.35 -13.89
C PRO A 285 7.27 -10.84 -14.93
N SER A 286 7.21 -11.42 -16.14
CA SER A 286 7.79 -10.81 -17.31
C SER A 286 7.29 -9.35 -17.29
N SER A 287 8.23 -8.42 -17.12
CA SER A 287 7.94 -7.00 -16.99
C SER A 287 7.36 -6.53 -18.31
N SER A 288 6.04 -6.66 -18.46
CA SER A 288 5.38 -6.31 -19.72
C SER A 288 5.51 -4.81 -19.91
N PHE A 289 6.23 -4.42 -20.97
CA PHE A 289 6.32 -3.04 -21.42
C PHE A 289 4.93 -2.41 -21.58
N THR A 290 3.92 -3.17 -22.05
CA THR A 290 2.53 -2.69 -22.14
C THR A 290 1.95 -2.29 -20.78
N THR A 291 2.25 -3.06 -19.72
CA THR A 291 1.81 -2.70 -18.36
C THR A 291 2.52 -1.45 -17.86
N ALA A 292 3.83 -1.36 -18.10
CA ALA A 292 4.62 -0.17 -17.79
C ALA A 292 4.06 1.08 -18.50
N TYR A 293 3.74 0.94 -19.79
CA TYR A 293 3.17 2.00 -20.60
C TYR A 293 1.79 2.41 -20.11
N ALA A 294 0.91 1.46 -19.74
CA ALA A 294 -0.38 1.76 -19.13
C ALA A 294 -0.24 2.54 -17.81
N MET A 295 0.77 2.25 -16.99
CA MET A 295 1.08 3.02 -15.77
C MET A 295 1.46 4.47 -16.11
N LEU A 296 2.23 4.67 -17.18
CA LEU A 296 2.57 6.00 -17.69
C LEU A 296 1.32 6.76 -18.18
N LEU A 297 0.44 6.11 -18.96
CA LEU A 297 -0.83 6.70 -19.40
C LEU A 297 -1.70 7.13 -18.20
N TYR A 298 -1.76 6.28 -17.17
CA TYR A 298 -2.51 6.57 -15.94
C TYR A 298 -1.96 7.80 -15.22
N ASN A 299 -0.63 7.91 -15.09
CA ASN A 299 0.02 9.07 -14.51
C ASN A 299 -0.31 10.36 -15.27
N VAL A 300 -0.34 10.32 -16.60
CA VAL A 300 -0.67 11.47 -17.45
C VAL A 300 -2.14 11.88 -17.26
N CYS A 301 -3.06 10.92 -17.25
CA CYS A 301 -4.48 11.20 -17.00
C CYS A 301 -4.71 11.75 -15.59
N TYR A 302 -4.01 11.21 -14.60
CA TYR A 302 -4.05 11.71 -13.23
C TYR A 302 -3.52 13.15 -13.14
N LEU A 303 -2.37 13.41 -13.77
CA LEU A 303 -1.78 14.74 -13.87
C LEU A 303 -2.77 15.74 -14.49
N ALA A 304 -3.41 15.37 -15.61
CA ALA A 304 -4.45 16.18 -16.24
C ALA A 304 -5.61 16.48 -15.27
N HIS A 305 -6.13 15.47 -14.58
CA HIS A 305 -7.19 15.64 -13.59
C HIS A 305 -6.79 16.59 -12.45
N THR A 306 -5.54 16.52 -11.96
CA THR A 306 -5.07 17.46 -10.93
C THR A 306 -5.04 18.91 -11.41
N GLN A 307 -4.92 19.14 -12.72
CA GLN A 307 -4.93 20.47 -13.35
C GLN A 307 -6.31 20.81 -13.97
N ALA A 308 -7.37 20.15 -13.51
CA ALA A 308 -8.75 20.34 -13.97
C ALA A 308 -8.97 20.08 -15.48
N VAL A 309 -8.15 19.22 -16.07
CA VAL A 309 -8.32 18.72 -17.44
C VAL A 309 -8.87 17.31 -17.37
N GLU A 310 -10.06 17.10 -17.93
CA GLU A 310 -10.69 15.79 -17.98
C GLU A 310 -10.24 15.02 -19.22
N VAL A 311 -9.67 13.82 -19.02
CA VAL A 311 -9.25 12.92 -20.09
C VAL A 311 -10.13 11.67 -20.07
N PRO A 312 -10.99 11.45 -21.07
CA PRO A 312 -11.78 10.24 -21.15
C PRO A 312 -10.89 9.03 -21.46
N LEU A 313 -11.33 7.84 -21.05
CA LEU A 313 -10.59 6.58 -21.26
C LEU A 313 -10.20 6.35 -22.73
N SER A 314 -11.03 6.79 -23.69
CA SER A 314 -10.76 6.68 -25.13
C SER A 314 -9.61 7.56 -25.63
N GLN A 315 -9.27 8.64 -24.91
CA GLN A 315 -8.19 9.58 -25.24
C GLN A 315 -6.97 9.40 -24.32
N ALA A 316 -7.01 8.44 -23.40
CA ALA A 316 -5.90 8.19 -22.48
C ALA A 316 -4.58 7.83 -23.18
N GLY A 317 -4.66 7.32 -24.41
CA GLY A 317 -3.50 7.01 -25.26
C GLY A 317 -2.83 8.22 -25.91
N ASP A 318 -3.51 9.38 -25.98
CA ASP A 318 -3.03 10.59 -26.66
C ASP A 318 -2.12 11.42 -25.73
N VAL A 319 -1.05 10.81 -25.24
CA VAL A 319 -0.22 11.34 -24.13
C VAL A 319 0.25 12.78 -24.35
N LEU A 320 0.87 13.07 -25.51
CA LEU A 320 1.45 14.38 -25.77
C LEU A 320 0.37 15.47 -25.91
N SER A 321 -0.76 15.14 -26.54
CA SER A 321 -1.94 16.02 -26.60
C SER A 321 -2.48 16.32 -25.20
N ASN A 322 -2.60 15.28 -24.36
CA ASN A 322 -3.06 15.43 -22.98
C ASN A 322 -2.09 16.30 -22.16
N LEU A 323 -0.78 16.09 -22.31
CA LEU A 323 0.26 16.89 -21.64
C LEU A 323 0.24 18.35 -22.10
N TRP A 324 0.05 18.59 -23.40
CA TRP A 324 -0.15 19.95 -23.92
C TRP A 324 -1.38 20.60 -23.28
N ALA A 325 -2.52 19.91 -23.24
CA ALA A 325 -3.73 20.41 -22.60
C ALA A 325 -3.53 20.72 -21.11
N VAL A 326 -2.73 19.91 -20.39
CA VAL A 326 -2.32 20.22 -19.01
C VAL A 326 -1.56 21.55 -18.96
N CYS A 327 -0.56 21.73 -19.83
CA CYS A 327 0.29 22.93 -19.84
C CYS A 327 -0.48 24.21 -20.22
N CYS A 328 -1.55 24.08 -21.00
CA CYS A 328 -2.43 25.19 -21.37
C CYS A 328 -3.62 25.38 -20.42
N SER A 329 -3.70 24.63 -19.31
CA SER A 329 -4.82 24.76 -18.36
C SER A 329 -4.84 26.13 -17.70
N ALA A 330 -6.02 26.77 -17.65
CA ALA A 330 -6.22 28.01 -16.91
C ALA A 330 -6.00 27.85 -15.40
N GLU A 331 -6.11 26.62 -14.88
CA GLU A 331 -5.96 26.28 -13.47
C GLU A 331 -4.56 25.73 -13.13
N LEU A 332 -3.60 25.87 -14.05
CA LEU A 332 -2.25 25.33 -13.90
C LEU A 332 -1.59 25.81 -12.59
N GLY A 333 -1.17 24.84 -11.77
CA GLY A 333 -0.45 25.05 -10.52
C GLY A 333 -1.28 25.62 -9.38
N ARG A 334 -2.57 25.97 -9.58
CA ARG A 334 -3.46 26.51 -8.53
C ARG A 334 -3.80 25.49 -7.46
N ARG A 335 -4.11 24.26 -7.88
CA ARG A 335 -4.57 23.18 -6.98
C ARG A 335 -3.43 22.53 -6.20
N SER A 336 -2.20 22.62 -6.69
CA SER A 336 -1.04 21.98 -6.06
C SER A 336 -0.63 22.59 -4.70
N HIS A 337 -1.15 23.78 -4.37
CA HIS A 337 -0.90 24.46 -3.08
C HIS A 337 -2.16 24.68 -2.26
N GLN A 338 -3.28 24.04 -2.63
CA GLN A 338 -4.42 23.93 -1.73
C GLN A 338 -4.01 23.00 -0.59
N THR A 339 -3.39 23.57 0.44
CA THR A 339 -3.00 22.88 1.68
C THR A 339 -4.21 22.55 2.55
N HIS A 340 -5.40 23.05 2.17
CA HIS A 340 -6.65 22.77 2.83
C HIS A 340 -7.78 22.41 1.86
N PRO A 341 -8.46 21.26 2.08
CA PRO A 341 -8.07 20.20 3.03
C PRO A 341 -6.74 19.54 2.63
N LEU A 342 -6.10 18.85 3.59
CA LEU A 342 -4.84 18.08 3.42
C LEU A 342 -4.73 17.45 2.02
N LEU A 343 -3.52 17.47 1.45
CA LEU A 343 -3.25 16.86 0.14
C LEU A 343 -3.88 15.45 0.11
N PRO A 344 -4.85 15.21 -0.80
CA PRO A 344 -5.55 13.94 -0.84
C PRO A 344 -4.56 12.80 -1.11
N PRO A 345 -4.91 11.57 -0.74
CA PRO A 345 -4.11 10.41 -1.14
C PRO A 345 -3.91 10.42 -2.67
N PRO A 346 -2.85 9.76 -3.17
CA PRO A 346 -2.37 9.87 -4.55
C PRO A 346 -3.36 9.51 -5.67
N THR A 347 -4.59 9.10 -5.35
CA THR A 347 -5.76 9.24 -6.21
C THR A 347 -6.99 9.48 -5.33
N PRO A 348 -7.61 10.68 -5.34
CA PRO A 348 -8.85 10.89 -4.62
C PRO A 348 -9.97 10.04 -5.24
N PRO A 349 -11.02 9.67 -4.48
CA PRO A 349 -12.20 8.99 -5.03
C PRO A 349 -12.88 9.73 -6.18
N SER A 350 -12.59 11.03 -6.36
CA SER A 350 -13.09 11.84 -7.47
C SER A 350 -12.39 11.56 -8.80
N PHE A 351 -11.24 10.88 -8.82
CA PHE A 351 -10.56 10.55 -10.06
C PHE A 351 -11.28 9.35 -10.73
N PRO A 352 -11.95 9.54 -11.87
CA PRO A 352 -12.90 8.55 -12.39
C PRO A 352 -12.25 7.35 -13.08
N LEU A 353 -10.95 7.43 -13.39
CA LEU A 353 -10.25 6.43 -14.18
C LEU A 353 -9.76 5.27 -13.30
N ASP A 354 -10.28 4.07 -13.54
CA ASP A 354 -9.75 2.84 -12.96
C ASP A 354 -8.58 2.29 -13.77
N PHE A 355 -7.49 1.96 -13.09
CA PHE A 355 -6.28 1.45 -13.74
C PHE A 355 -6.48 0.09 -14.41
N GLY A 356 -7.34 -0.78 -13.86
CA GLY A 356 -7.65 -2.06 -14.47
C GLY A 356 -8.34 -1.92 -15.82
N GLN A 357 -9.30 -0.99 -15.93
CA GLN A 357 -9.95 -0.64 -17.19
C GLN A 357 -8.97 -0.08 -18.21
N LEU A 358 -8.08 0.83 -17.79
CA LEU A 358 -7.06 1.40 -18.66
C LEU A 358 -6.08 0.32 -19.18
N LEU A 359 -5.63 -0.57 -18.30
CA LEU A 359 -4.73 -1.67 -18.67
C LEU A 359 -5.37 -2.60 -19.71
N GLN A 360 -6.68 -2.86 -19.60
CA GLN A 360 -7.43 -3.64 -20.59
C GLN A 360 -7.62 -2.90 -21.92
N ALA A 361 -7.83 -1.57 -21.89
CA ALA A 361 -8.03 -0.74 -23.08
C ALA A 361 -6.72 -0.40 -23.83
N THR A 362 -5.57 -0.42 -23.13
CA THR A 362 -4.25 -0.09 -23.68
C THR A 362 -3.92 -0.90 -24.95
N PRO A 363 -3.99 -2.24 -24.98
CA PRO A 363 -3.71 -3.01 -26.20
C PRO A 363 -4.75 -2.82 -27.33
N ALA A 364 -5.95 -2.33 -27.01
CA ALA A 364 -7.08 -2.21 -27.93
C ALA A 364 -7.20 -0.82 -28.58
N SER A 365 -6.36 0.15 -28.18
CA SER A 365 -6.41 1.52 -28.70
C SER A 365 -5.98 1.55 -30.17
N ARG A 366 -6.97 1.56 -31.08
CA ARG A 366 -6.75 1.72 -32.52
C ARG A 366 -6.52 3.20 -32.85
N PRO A 367 -5.61 3.52 -33.79
CA PRO A 367 -5.46 4.88 -34.28
C PRO A 367 -6.80 5.39 -34.82
N ARG A 368 -7.10 6.65 -34.51
CA ARG A 368 -8.32 7.34 -34.94
C ARG A 368 -8.45 7.21 -36.46
N PRO A 369 -9.57 6.69 -37.01
CA PRO A 369 -9.81 6.80 -38.44
C PRO A 369 -9.93 8.29 -38.77
N THR A 370 -8.99 8.81 -39.56
CA THR A 370 -9.12 10.13 -40.16
C THR A 370 -10.47 10.16 -40.89
N ARG A 371 -11.35 11.04 -40.43
CA ARG A 371 -12.71 11.19 -40.95
C ARG A 371 -12.60 11.33 -42.48
N PRO A 372 -13.20 10.43 -43.29
CA PRO A 372 -13.19 10.58 -44.74
C PRO A 372 -13.85 11.92 -45.06
N ARG A 373 -13.13 12.78 -45.78
CA ARG A 373 -13.72 14.00 -46.32
C ARG A 373 -14.87 13.57 -47.23
N THR A 374 -16.10 13.75 -46.77
CA THR A 374 -17.27 13.79 -47.64
C THR A 374 -17.02 14.86 -48.70
N GLY A 375 -17.13 14.45 -49.95
CA GLY A 375 -16.75 15.22 -51.13
C GLY A 375 -17.35 16.61 -51.15
N GLY A 376 -16.50 17.60 -51.39
CA GLY A 376 -16.95 18.91 -51.86
C GLY A 376 -17.39 18.79 -53.32
N PRO A 377 -18.49 19.45 -53.73
CA PRO A 377 -18.98 19.38 -55.10
C PRO A 377 -18.12 20.22 -56.05
N HIS A 378 -18.18 19.81 -57.31
CA HIS A 378 -17.58 20.44 -58.47
C HIS A 378 -17.63 21.98 -58.45
N LYS A 379 -16.44 22.59 -58.54
CA LYS A 379 -16.25 24.00 -58.89
C LYS A 379 -16.57 24.15 -60.39
N ASN A 380 -17.80 24.55 -60.69
CA ASN A 380 -18.16 25.02 -62.02
C ASN A 380 -17.86 26.53 -62.11
N ARG A 381 -17.15 26.89 -63.17
CA ARG A 381 -16.82 28.27 -63.59
C ARG A 381 -18.12 29.07 -63.72
N ASN A 382 -18.19 30.25 -63.09
CA ASN A 382 -18.92 31.40 -63.62
C ASN A 382 -18.40 32.69 -62.99
N ASN A 383 -18.12 33.65 -63.87
CA ASN A 383 -17.74 35.04 -63.62
C ASN A 383 -18.77 35.77 -62.76
N ILE A 384 -18.32 36.65 -61.85
CA ILE A 384 -19.07 37.82 -61.37
C ILE A 384 -18.05 38.98 -61.17
N PRO A 385 -18.43 40.23 -61.48
CA PRO A 385 -17.54 41.37 -61.70
C PRO A 385 -17.07 42.05 -60.41
N GLU A 386 -16.00 42.83 -60.55
CA GLU A 386 -15.59 43.92 -59.66
C GLU A 386 -16.77 44.85 -59.36
N GLU A 387 -16.94 45.25 -58.10
CA GLU A 387 -16.96 46.65 -57.65
C GLU A 387 -17.29 46.77 -56.15
N ASP A 388 -16.79 47.87 -55.60
CA ASP A 388 -17.19 48.60 -54.38
C ASP A 388 -16.59 48.18 -53.03
N GLU A 389 -15.57 48.88 -52.55
CA GLU A 389 -15.64 50.20 -51.87
C GLU A 389 -15.90 49.99 -50.37
N TRP A 390 -14.81 49.85 -49.62
CA TRP A 390 -14.81 49.99 -48.17
C TRP A 390 -14.05 51.27 -47.82
N ASP A 391 -14.85 52.30 -47.61
CA ASP A 391 -14.48 53.65 -47.20
C ASP A 391 -13.81 53.60 -45.81
N LEU A 392 -12.61 54.18 -45.73
CA LEU A 392 -11.81 54.34 -44.52
C LEU A 392 -12.24 55.66 -43.86
N LEU A 393 -12.97 55.59 -42.76
CA LEU A 393 -13.19 56.77 -41.92
C LEU A 393 -11.92 57.05 -41.11
N ASP A 394 -11.18 58.06 -41.54
CA ASP A 394 -10.11 58.70 -40.80
C ASP A 394 -10.68 59.47 -39.60
N ASP A 395 -10.17 59.10 -38.43
CA ASP A 395 -10.40 59.74 -37.14
C ASP A 395 -9.33 60.83 -36.97
N ALA A 396 -9.72 62.10 -37.11
CA ALA A 396 -8.83 63.24 -36.83
C ALA A 396 -9.61 64.48 -36.39
N GLY A 397 -9.79 64.60 -35.07
CA GLY A 397 -9.18 65.69 -34.30
C GLY A 397 -9.72 67.13 -34.38
N VAL A 398 -9.86 67.69 -33.18
CA VAL A 398 -9.63 69.10 -32.79
C VAL A 398 -10.82 70.06 -32.89
N GLY A 399 -11.30 70.47 -31.71
CA GLY A 399 -12.12 71.66 -31.50
C GLY A 399 -12.18 72.02 -30.02
N ALA A 400 -11.19 72.78 -29.56
CA ALA A 400 -11.10 73.37 -28.23
C ALA A 400 -11.89 74.69 -28.15
N THR A 401 -12.31 75.05 -26.92
CA THR A 401 -12.61 76.41 -26.41
C THR A 401 -13.78 77.17 -27.09
N GLU A 402 -14.71 77.84 -26.42
CA GLU A 402 -14.64 78.77 -25.30
C GLU A 402 -16.10 79.13 -24.92
N PHE A 403 -16.41 79.33 -23.64
CA PHE A 403 -17.58 80.08 -23.17
C PHE A 403 -17.16 80.85 -21.89
N PRO A 404 -17.60 82.10 -21.71
CA PRO A 404 -18.00 82.60 -20.40
C PRO A 404 -19.43 82.15 -20.03
#